data_AF-A0A918WPK4-F1
#
_entry.id   AF-A0A918WPK4-F1
#
_cell.length_a   1.000
_cell.length_b   1.000
_cell.length_c   1.000
_cell.angle_alpha   90.00
_cell.angle_beta   90.00
_cell.angle_gamma   90.00
#
_symmetry.space_group_name_H-M   'P 1'
#
loop_
_entity.id
_entity.type
_entity.pdbx_description
1 polymer ?
#
loop_
_entity_poly.entity_id
_entity_poly.type
_entity_poly.pdbx_seq_one_letter_code
_entity_poly.pdbx_strand_id
1 'polypeptide(L)'
;MEIFDEMNQDLPCPPWQDARLNRECVSWFKDSEEGQYWVGKFREIVAILEDAGVEVATLTTERPGMVVYEDEFQVVAKSRVY
;
A
#
# COMPACT_ATOMS: atom_id res chain seq x y z
N MET A 1 -16.71 8.39 -9.72
CA MET A 1 -16.03 7.69 -8.61
C MET A 1 -14.54 7.67 -8.94
N GLU A 2 -13.99 8.87 -9.19
CA GLU A 2 -12.76 9.07 -10.00
C GLU A 2 -11.49 8.52 -9.33
N ILE A 3 -11.46 8.47 -8.00
CA ILE A 3 -10.29 8.03 -7.24
C ILE A 3 -9.94 6.56 -7.53
N PHE A 4 -10.94 5.68 -7.67
CA PHE A 4 -10.70 4.26 -7.94
C PHE A 4 -10.29 4.02 -9.38
N ASP A 5 -10.80 4.82 -10.33
CA ASP A 5 -10.45 4.71 -11.73
C ASP A 5 -8.97 5.08 -11.93
N GLU A 6 -8.53 6.19 -11.31
CA GLU A 6 -7.13 6.62 -11.30
C GLU A 6 -6.21 5.55 -10.68
N MET A 7 -6.56 5.03 -9.51
CA MET A 7 -5.78 3.97 -8.85
C MET A 7 -5.68 2.70 -9.71
N ASN A 8 -6.77 2.25 -10.33
CA ASN A 8 -6.77 1.05 -11.16
C ASN A 8 -5.93 1.22 -12.44
N GLN A 9 -5.76 2.46 -12.90
CA GLN A 9 -4.99 2.76 -14.10
C GLN A 9 -3.49 2.94 -13.80
N ASP A 10 -3.17 3.69 -12.74
CA ASP A 10 -1.83 4.25 -12.55
C ASP A 10 -1.09 3.65 -11.34
N LEU A 11 -1.79 2.96 -10.41
CA LEU A 11 -1.15 2.23 -9.31
C LEU A 11 -0.96 0.75 -9.69
N PRO A 12 0.27 0.28 -9.97
CA PRO A 12 0.51 -1.10 -10.34
C PRO A 12 0.10 -2.06 -9.22
N CYS A 13 -0.61 -3.12 -9.61
CA CYS A 13 -0.89 -4.25 -8.73
C CYS A 13 0.35 -5.18 -8.73
N PRO A 14 0.95 -5.47 -7.55
CA PRO A 14 2.03 -6.44 -7.47
C PRO A 14 1.61 -7.78 -8.11
N PRO A 15 2.53 -8.54 -8.73
CA PRO A 15 2.20 -9.76 -9.46
C PRO A 15 1.93 -10.92 -8.50
N TRP A 16 0.79 -10.90 -7.79
CA TRP A 16 0.37 -11.88 -6.76
C TRP A 16 0.25 -13.32 -7.25
N GLN A 17 0.34 -13.57 -8.55
CA GLN A 17 0.48 -14.90 -9.15
C GLN A 17 1.89 -15.50 -8.96
N ASP A 18 2.89 -14.71 -8.58
CA ASP A 18 4.24 -15.18 -8.29
C ASP A 18 4.29 -15.94 -6.95
N ALA A 19 4.85 -17.14 -6.93
CA ALA A 19 4.93 -17.98 -5.73
C ALA A 19 5.69 -17.34 -4.55
N ARG A 20 6.53 -16.32 -4.81
CA ARG A 20 7.22 -15.54 -3.78
C ARG A 20 6.28 -14.62 -3.01
N LEU A 21 5.19 -14.20 -3.65
CA LEU A 21 4.15 -13.33 -3.10
C LEU A 21 3.01 -14.21 -2.55
N ASN A 22 2.97 -14.38 -1.23
CA ASN A 22 1.96 -15.20 -0.56
C ASN A 22 1.21 -14.41 0.52
N ARG A 23 0.31 -15.07 1.24
CA ARG A 23 -0.56 -14.43 2.26
C ARG A 23 0.19 -13.82 3.45
N GLU A 24 1.47 -14.12 3.64
CA GLU A 24 2.30 -13.55 4.71
C GLU A 24 2.99 -12.24 4.27
N CYS A 25 2.80 -11.82 3.01
CA CYS A 25 3.36 -10.60 2.48
C CYS A 25 2.42 -9.40 2.71
N VAL A 26 3.02 -8.24 2.99
CA VAL A 26 2.33 -6.96 3.12
C VAL A 26 2.93 -5.99 2.11
N SER A 27 2.08 -5.25 1.39
CA SER A 27 2.53 -4.13 0.56
C SER A 27 2.60 -2.86 1.39
N TRP A 28 3.71 -2.15 1.29
CA TRP A 28 3.99 -0.90 1.97
C TRP A 28 4.27 0.18 0.94
N PHE A 29 3.59 1.32 1.03
CA PHE A 29 3.98 2.49 0.26
C PHE A 29 5.36 2.99 0.70
N LYS A 30 6.15 3.46 -0.27
CA LYS A 30 7.43 4.09 -0.02
C LYS A 30 7.25 5.50 0.52
N ASP A 31 8.25 5.97 1.26
CA ASP A 31 8.37 7.37 1.67
C ASP A 31 9.08 8.22 0.58
N SER A 32 8.78 7.95 -0.69
CA SER A 32 9.20 8.76 -1.83
C SER A 32 8.07 9.69 -2.28
N GLU A 33 8.35 10.66 -3.13
CA GLU A 33 7.32 11.58 -3.66
C GLU A 33 6.18 10.81 -4.34
N GLU A 34 6.53 9.80 -5.14
CA GLU A 34 5.59 8.97 -5.89
C GLU A 34 4.76 8.07 -4.98
N GLY A 35 5.38 7.50 -3.93
CA GLY A 35 4.66 6.74 -2.91
C GLY A 35 3.70 7.63 -2.10
N GLN A 36 4.16 8.82 -1.70
CA GLN A 36 3.36 9.77 -0.92
C GLN A 36 2.19 10.37 -1.71
N TYR A 37 2.30 10.47 -3.03
CA TYR A 37 1.17 10.83 -3.90
C TYR A 37 -0.03 9.89 -3.66
N TRP A 38 0.22 8.57 -3.72
CA TRP A 38 -0.82 7.57 -3.50
C TRP A 38 -1.33 7.55 -2.07
N VAL A 39 -0.44 7.70 -1.08
CA VAL A 39 -0.85 7.86 0.32
C VAL A 39 -1.83 9.03 0.49
N GLY A 40 -1.61 10.15 -0.21
CA GLY A 40 -2.52 11.29 -0.24
C GLY A 40 -3.93 10.91 -0.73
N LYS A 41 -4.02 10.16 -1.83
CA LYS A 41 -5.30 9.66 -2.37
C LYS A 41 -6.01 8.71 -1.39
N PHE A 42 -5.27 7.82 -0.73
CA PHE A 42 -5.84 6.99 0.32
C PHE A 42 -6.36 7.81 1.50
N ARG A 43 -5.71 8.92 1.87
CA ARG A 43 -6.21 9.81 2.95
C ARG A 43 -7.55 10.47 2.61
N GLU A 44 -7.84 10.72 1.34
CA GLU A 44 -9.18 11.18 0.92
C GLU A 44 -10.25 10.11 1.20
N ILE A 45 -9.93 8.83 0.96
CA ILE A 45 -10.81 7.71 1.29
C ILE A 45 -10.96 7.56 2.81
N VAL A 46 -9.86 7.69 3.55
CA VAL A 46 -9.87 7.64 5.03
C VAL A 46 -10.79 8.72 5.60
N ALA A 47 -10.75 9.95 5.08
CA ALA A 47 -11.62 11.02 5.54
C ALA A 47 -13.12 10.66 5.40
N ILE A 48 -13.51 9.96 4.33
CA ILE A 48 -14.88 9.49 4.12
C ILE A 48 -15.24 8.39 5.14
N LEU A 49 -14.31 7.48 5.41
CA LEU A 49 -14.51 6.40 6.40
C LEU A 49 -14.68 6.98 7.82
N GLU A 50 -13.83 7.93 8.19
CA GLU A 50 -13.87 8.59 9.50
C GLU A 50 -15.17 9.41 9.69
N ASP A 51 -15.63 10.12 8.66
CA ASP A 51 -16.93 10.83 8.68
C ASP A 51 -18.11 9.87 8.90
N ALA A 52 -18.00 8.64 8.37
CA ALA A 52 -18.97 7.56 8.61
C ALA A 52 -18.82 6.87 9.98
N GLY A 53 -17.89 7.33 10.83
CA GLY A 53 -17.63 6.76 12.15
C GLY A 53 -16.77 5.50 12.14
N VAL A 54 -16.05 5.23 11.04
CA VAL A 54 -15.09 4.11 10.95
C VAL A 54 -13.70 4.61 11.33
N GLU A 55 -13.15 4.08 12.42
CA GLU A 55 -11.78 4.41 12.84
C GLU A 55 -10.75 3.75 11.91
N VAL A 56 -9.77 4.54 11.46
CA VAL A 56 -8.67 4.08 10.61
C VAL A 56 -7.34 4.43 11.26
N ALA A 57 -6.39 3.50 11.21
CA ALA A 57 -5.01 3.72 11.67
C ALA A 57 -4.03 3.53 10.52
N THR A 58 -3.00 4.39 10.46
CA THR A 58 -1.88 4.24 9.52
C THR A 58 -0.71 3.56 10.23
N LEU A 59 -0.15 2.52 9.59
CA LEU A 59 1.06 1.84 10.05
C LEU A 59 2.27 2.34 9.24
N THR A 60 3.38 2.58 9.92
CA THR A 60 4.67 2.93 9.29
C THR A 60 5.77 2.05 9.84
N THR A 61 6.81 1.78 9.03
CA THR A 61 7.98 1.03 9.46
C THR A 61 9.17 1.34 8.57
N GLU A 62 10.35 1.44 9.17
CA GLU A 62 11.64 1.45 8.44
C GLU A 62 12.15 0.03 8.14
N ARG A 63 11.47 -0.99 8.70
CA ARG A 63 11.85 -2.41 8.60
C ARG A 63 10.65 -3.22 8.09
N PRO A 64 10.34 -3.17 6.78
CA PRO A 64 9.20 -3.88 6.21
C PRO A 64 9.37 -5.40 6.19
N GLY A 65 10.59 -5.90 6.44
CA GLY A 65 10.92 -7.31 6.42
C GLY A 65 11.77 -7.67 5.21
N MET A 66 11.63 -8.90 4.70
CA MET A 66 12.31 -9.32 3.48
C MET A 66 11.54 -8.84 2.27
N VAL A 67 12.08 -7.87 1.52
CA VAL A 67 11.49 -7.39 0.27
C VAL A 67 11.52 -8.48 -0.79
N VAL A 68 10.36 -8.80 -1.36
CA VAL A 68 10.19 -9.81 -2.42
C VAL A 68 9.72 -9.21 -3.75
N TYR A 69 9.24 -7.97 -3.72
CA TYR A 69 8.88 -7.17 -4.89
C TYR A 69 9.02 -5.68 -4.55
N GLU A 70 9.37 -4.89 -5.56
CA GLU A 70 9.55 -3.45 -5.45
C GLU A 70 9.21 -2.81 -6.79
N ASP A 71 8.43 -1.72 -6.75
CA ASP A 71 8.18 -0.82 -7.88
C ASP A 71 8.46 0.63 -7.46
N GLU A 72 8.07 1.60 -8.26
CA GLU A 72 8.28 3.03 -8.00
C GLU A 72 7.56 3.53 -6.73
N PHE A 73 6.41 2.95 -6.39
CA PHE A 73 5.48 3.45 -5.37
C PHE A 73 5.51 2.63 -4.09
N GLN A 74 5.77 1.32 -4.17
CA GLN A 74 5.59 0.38 -3.08
C GLN A 74 6.67 -0.70 -3.01
N VAL A 75 6.79 -1.31 -1.83
CA VAL A 75 7.54 -2.55 -1.60
C VAL A 75 6.59 -3.61 -1.05
N VAL A 76 6.69 -4.83 -1.56
CA VAL A 76 6.03 -5.97 -0.92
C VAL A 76 7.08 -6.74 -0.14
N ALA A 77 6.83 -6.90 1.14
CA ALA A 77 7.75 -7.56 2.04
C ALA A 77 7.06 -8.70 2.78
N LYS A 78 7.80 -9.80 2.95
CA LYS A 78 7.43 -10.89 3.83
C LYS A 78 7.86 -10.54 5.24
N SER A 79 6.90 -10.42 6.15
CA SER A 79 7.20 -10.27 7.56
C SER A 79 7.92 -11.54 8.04
N ARG A 80 9.18 -11.42 8.45
CA ARG A 80 9.72 -12.38 9.42
C ARG A 80 8.99 -12.03 10.70
N VAL A 81 8.10 -12.91 11.13
CA VAL A 81 7.36 -12.84 12.41
C VAL A 81 8.10 -11.98 13.46
N TYR A 82 7.34 -11.02 14.01
CA TYR A 82 7.60 -10.10 15.12
C TYR A 82 8.64 -10.55 16.17
#